data_AF-A0A7L5AQ96-F1
#
_entry.id   AF-A0A7L5AQ96-F1
#
_cell.length_a   1.000
_cell.length_b   1.000
_cell.length_c   1.000
_cell.angle_alpha   90.00
_cell.angle_beta   90.00
_cell.angle_gamma   90.00
#
_symmetry.space_group_name_H-M   'P 1'
#
loop_
_entity.id
_entity.type
_entity.pdbx_description
1 polymer ?
#
loop_
_entity_poly.entity_id
_entity_poly.type
_entity_poly.pdbx_seq_one_letter_code
_entity_poly.pdbx_strand_id
1 'polypeptide(L)'
;MVDHQHLTGERALYASRDLTIVHSTFSDGESPLKESRGLRISDSVFEWKYPLWYCQDVSVTGGALLETARSGIWYTDDIRIEGTLVAAPKTFRRGRGISLQRVDLPHAEETLWSCREVTLAEVNATGDYFAKDAVGVTAERLRLTGNYAFDGARDVTVRDSVLLSKDAFWNCENVVVENSVIVGEYLGWNSRNVTLVDCTVQSLQGLCYIDGLTLRGCRLLDTTLAFEYCRGIDAEIIGHLDSLTNPYDGVIRVGSIGEKIFDPDRVKPAATRIETGWTPLVDA
;
A
#
# COMPACT_ATOMS: atom_id res chain seq x y z
N MET A 1 -16.83 28.36 14.64
CA MET A 1 -15.36 28.39 14.54
C MET A 1 -14.80 28.15 15.93
N VAL A 2 -13.81 27.27 16.03
CA VAL A 2 -13.00 27.00 17.22
C VAL A 2 -11.57 27.40 16.85
N ASP A 3 -10.98 28.32 17.59
CA ASP A 3 -9.68 28.88 17.26
C ASP A 3 -8.87 29.13 18.54
N HIS A 4 -7.59 28.78 18.52
CA HIS A 4 -6.67 28.92 19.66
C HIS A 4 -7.20 28.31 20.96
N GLN A 5 -7.87 27.15 20.88
CA GLN A 5 -8.41 26.47 22.05
C GLN A 5 -7.53 25.31 22.50
N HIS A 6 -7.45 25.12 23.81
CA HIS A 6 -6.92 23.91 24.43
C HIS A 6 -8.10 23.11 24.99
N LEU A 7 -8.47 22.06 24.27
CA LEU A 7 -9.66 21.25 24.51
C LEU A 7 -9.28 19.99 25.29
N THR A 8 -9.96 19.75 26.39
CA THR A 8 -9.74 18.61 27.29
C THR A 8 -11.05 17.94 27.66
N GLY A 9 -10.96 16.77 28.31
CA GLY A 9 -12.11 15.98 28.74
C GLY A 9 -12.67 15.09 27.64
N GLU A 10 -13.43 14.07 28.05
CA GLU A 10 -14.12 13.19 27.11
C GLU A 10 -15.06 14.01 26.21
N ARG A 11 -15.01 13.76 24.89
CA ARG A 11 -16.02 14.27 23.93
C ARG A 11 -16.12 15.80 23.84
N ALA A 12 -15.00 16.52 23.96
CA ALA A 12 -14.95 17.99 23.97
C ALA A 12 -15.79 18.70 22.89
N LEU A 13 -15.86 18.16 21.67
CA LEU A 13 -16.64 18.71 20.54
C LEU A 13 -17.51 17.62 19.88
N TYR A 14 -18.07 16.72 20.68
CA TYR A 14 -18.86 15.59 20.20
C TYR A 14 -20.08 15.99 19.37
N ALA A 15 -20.39 15.17 18.36
CA ALA A 15 -21.52 15.33 17.44
C ALA A 15 -21.61 16.72 16.77
N SER A 16 -20.45 17.37 16.59
CA SER A 16 -20.36 18.69 15.96
C SER A 16 -20.69 18.63 14.47
N ARG A 17 -21.20 19.75 13.95
CA ARG A 17 -21.59 19.88 12.54
C ARG A 17 -21.04 21.18 12.00
N ASP A 18 -20.51 21.12 10.77
CA ASP A 18 -20.11 22.28 9.99
C ASP A 18 -19.15 23.20 10.77
N LEU A 19 -18.13 22.58 11.37
CA LEU A 19 -17.21 23.25 12.29
C LEU A 19 -15.84 23.45 11.65
N THR A 20 -15.39 24.70 11.66
CA THR A 20 -14.00 25.06 11.40
C THR A 20 -13.21 25.11 12.71
N ILE A 21 -12.11 24.37 12.79
CA ILE A 21 -11.22 24.23 13.94
C ILE A 21 -9.81 24.59 13.48
N VAL A 22 -9.20 25.58 14.12
CA VAL A 22 -7.90 26.14 13.69
C VAL A 22 -7.00 26.34 14.90
N HIS A 23 -5.70 26.12 14.78
CA HIS A 23 -4.68 26.45 15.80
C HIS A 23 -5.02 25.93 17.21
N SER A 24 -5.69 24.78 17.29
CA SER A 24 -6.23 24.25 18.54
C SER A 24 -5.61 22.91 18.89
N THR A 25 -5.50 22.62 20.18
CA THR A 25 -5.00 21.34 20.69
C THR A 25 -6.11 20.56 21.35
N PHE A 26 -6.25 19.28 21.00
CA PHE A 26 -7.06 18.31 21.71
C PHE A 26 -6.13 17.48 22.60
N SER A 27 -6.12 17.81 23.88
CA SER A 27 -5.30 17.18 24.91
C SER A 27 -6.08 16.09 25.66
N ASP A 28 -5.69 15.76 26.90
CA ASP A 28 -6.25 14.65 27.68
C ASP A 28 -7.80 14.61 27.64
N GLY A 29 -8.33 13.61 26.95
CA GLY A 29 -9.74 13.51 26.59
C GLY A 29 -9.97 12.57 25.40
N GLU A 30 -10.72 11.49 25.60
CA GLU A 30 -11.00 10.52 24.54
C GLU A 30 -12.16 10.97 23.65
N SER A 31 -12.12 10.60 22.36
CA SER A 31 -13.22 10.78 21.39
C SER A 31 -13.67 12.25 21.16
N PRO A 32 -12.77 13.23 21.01
CA PRO A 32 -13.13 14.65 21.01
C PRO A 32 -14.14 15.04 19.92
N LEU A 33 -14.01 14.51 18.69
CA LEU A 33 -14.88 14.86 17.55
C LEU A 33 -15.76 13.69 17.11
N LYS A 34 -15.97 12.69 17.96
CA LYS A 34 -16.77 11.51 17.61
C LYS A 34 -18.19 11.89 17.16
N GLU A 35 -18.74 11.17 16.18
CA GLU A 35 -20.09 11.37 15.57
C GLU A 35 -20.28 12.73 14.87
N SER A 36 -19.19 13.36 14.42
CA SER A 36 -19.22 14.71 13.83
C SER A 36 -19.20 14.69 12.30
N ARG A 37 -19.57 15.80 11.68
CA ARG A 37 -19.54 15.93 10.22
C ARG A 37 -19.29 17.34 9.72
N GLY A 38 -18.82 17.48 8.48
CA GLY A 38 -18.57 18.79 7.87
C GLY A 38 -17.44 19.52 8.59
N LEU A 39 -16.37 18.81 8.93
CA LEU A 39 -15.26 19.37 9.71
C LEU A 39 -14.18 19.93 8.80
N ARG A 40 -13.68 21.11 9.12
CA ARG A 40 -12.50 21.73 8.49
C ARG A 40 -11.49 22.03 9.58
N ILE A 41 -10.43 21.26 9.65
CA ILE A 41 -9.44 21.28 10.73
C ILE A 41 -8.11 21.71 10.14
N SER A 42 -7.46 22.72 10.69
CA SER A 42 -6.15 23.16 10.22
C SER A 42 -5.21 23.56 11.34
N ASP A 43 -3.93 23.20 11.19
CA ASP A 43 -2.86 23.57 12.12
C ASP A 43 -3.18 23.21 13.58
N SER A 44 -3.81 22.06 13.76
CA SER A 44 -4.29 21.55 15.04
C SER A 44 -3.58 20.27 15.45
N VAL A 45 -3.46 20.06 16.76
CA VAL A 45 -2.76 18.90 17.32
C VAL A 45 -3.73 18.01 18.08
N PHE A 46 -3.73 16.72 17.78
CA PHE A 46 -4.42 15.70 18.55
C PHE A 46 -3.41 14.92 19.37
N GLU A 47 -3.51 15.02 20.69
CA GLU A 47 -2.60 14.37 21.62
C GLU A 47 -3.19 13.10 22.22
N TRP A 48 -4.50 12.86 22.07
CA TRP A 48 -5.17 11.74 22.74
C TRP A 48 -6.09 10.94 21.82
N LYS A 49 -6.59 9.81 22.34
CA LYS A 49 -7.17 8.71 21.54
C LYS A 49 -8.49 9.08 20.86
N TYR A 50 -8.75 8.35 19.78
CA TYR A 50 -10.00 8.35 19.03
C TYR A 50 -10.44 9.71 18.44
N PRO A 51 -9.54 10.57 17.92
CA PRO A 51 -9.88 11.91 17.44
C PRO A 51 -11.08 11.95 16.50
N LEU A 52 -11.14 11.10 15.48
CA LEU A 52 -12.15 11.13 14.42
C LEU A 52 -12.84 9.75 14.30
N TRP A 53 -13.81 9.50 15.17
CA TRP A 53 -14.61 8.28 15.16
C TRP A 53 -16.02 8.54 14.62
N TYR A 54 -16.52 7.68 13.73
CA TYR A 54 -17.86 7.83 13.13
C TYR A 54 -18.08 9.22 12.51
N CYS A 55 -17.07 9.75 11.81
CA CYS A 55 -17.15 11.07 11.21
C CYS A 55 -17.49 11.00 9.71
N GLN A 56 -17.96 12.11 9.15
CA GLN A 56 -18.22 12.22 7.70
C GLN A 56 -17.84 13.60 7.17
N ASP A 57 -17.26 13.67 5.96
CA ASP A 57 -16.83 14.93 5.33
C ASP A 57 -15.86 15.72 6.25
N VAL A 58 -14.63 15.24 6.31
CA VAL A 58 -13.57 15.81 7.15
C VAL A 58 -12.40 16.26 6.28
N SER A 59 -11.94 17.49 6.47
CA SER A 59 -10.69 17.99 5.89
C SER A 59 -9.73 18.34 7.02
N VAL A 60 -8.51 17.82 6.95
CA VAL A 60 -7.40 18.13 7.85
C VAL A 60 -6.23 18.67 7.03
N THR A 61 -5.71 19.84 7.39
CA THR A 61 -4.56 20.45 6.72
C THR A 61 -3.52 20.90 7.74
N GLY A 62 -2.28 20.43 7.61
CA GLY A 62 -1.23 20.72 8.60
C GLY A 62 -1.46 20.01 9.93
N GLY A 63 -0.76 20.48 10.97
CA GLY A 63 -0.90 19.94 12.32
C GLY A 63 -0.34 18.52 12.51
N ALA A 64 -0.78 17.85 13.58
CA ALA A 64 -0.28 16.52 13.92
C ALA A 64 -1.28 15.65 14.69
N LEU A 65 -1.24 14.35 14.45
CA LEU A 65 -1.77 13.33 15.36
C LEU A 65 -0.56 12.67 16.04
N LEU A 66 -0.39 12.88 17.35
CA LEU A 66 0.74 12.34 18.09
C LEU A 66 0.57 10.83 18.32
N GLU A 67 1.65 10.15 18.73
CA GLU A 67 1.66 8.69 18.97
C GLU A 67 0.52 8.23 19.91
N THR A 68 0.22 9.05 20.93
CA THR A 68 -0.86 8.80 21.89
C THR A 68 -2.27 8.95 21.31
N ALA A 69 -2.43 9.57 20.14
CA ALA A 69 -3.68 9.65 19.38
C ALA A 69 -4.03 8.35 18.63
N ARG A 70 -3.63 7.20 19.20
CA ARG A 70 -3.82 5.85 18.68
C ARG A 70 -5.29 5.50 18.45
N SER A 71 -5.52 4.55 17.54
CA SER A 71 -6.87 4.16 17.10
C SER A 71 -7.63 5.36 16.54
N GLY A 72 -6.91 6.21 15.80
CA GLY A 72 -7.29 7.61 15.73
C GLY A 72 -8.51 7.91 14.87
N ILE A 73 -8.59 7.26 13.70
CA ILE A 73 -9.57 7.58 12.66
C ILE A 73 -10.29 6.31 12.24
N TRP A 74 -11.52 6.10 12.72
CA TRP A 74 -12.25 4.83 12.54
C TRP A 74 -13.67 5.10 12.08
N TYR A 75 -14.20 4.23 11.20
CA TYR A 75 -15.57 4.35 10.64
C TYR A 75 -15.87 5.75 10.11
N THR A 76 -14.86 6.39 9.53
CA THR A 76 -14.93 7.77 9.06
C THR A 76 -14.86 7.77 7.55
N ASP A 77 -15.84 8.43 6.95
CA ASP A 77 -16.02 8.47 5.50
C ASP A 77 -15.75 9.87 4.93
N ASP A 78 -15.24 9.92 3.71
CA ASP A 78 -14.92 11.15 2.98
C ASP A 78 -13.95 12.06 3.76
N ILE A 79 -12.77 11.52 4.10
CA ILE A 79 -11.72 12.25 4.81
C ILE A 79 -10.55 12.60 3.88
N ARG A 80 -10.13 13.86 3.93
CA ARG A 80 -8.94 14.38 3.24
C ARG A 80 -7.94 14.89 4.26
N ILE A 81 -6.69 14.44 4.18
CA ILE A 81 -5.60 14.89 5.03
C ILE A 81 -4.44 15.35 4.15
N GLU A 82 -3.95 16.57 4.40
CA GLU A 82 -2.91 17.20 3.59
C GLU A 82 -1.83 17.85 4.46
N GLY A 83 -0.55 17.53 4.20
CA GLY A 83 0.57 18.19 4.88
C GLY A 83 0.64 17.93 6.39
N THR A 84 0.14 16.78 6.85
CA THR A 84 -0.02 16.46 8.27
C THR A 84 0.95 15.35 8.69
N LEU A 85 1.49 15.46 9.91
CA LEU A 85 2.20 14.36 10.57
C LEU A 85 1.21 13.46 11.30
N VAL A 86 1.12 12.19 10.93
CA VAL A 86 0.28 11.20 11.62
C VAL A 86 1.20 10.17 12.29
N ALA A 87 1.71 10.52 13.47
CA ALA A 87 2.54 9.64 14.29
C ALA A 87 1.73 8.63 15.12
N ALA A 88 0.40 8.74 15.12
CA ALA A 88 -0.48 7.78 15.77
C ALA A 88 -0.46 6.41 15.06
N PRO A 89 -0.07 5.32 15.74
CA PRO A 89 -0.26 3.99 15.20
C PRO A 89 -1.75 3.64 15.14
N LYS A 90 -2.09 2.64 14.33
CA LYS A 90 -3.45 2.11 14.20
C LYS A 90 -4.45 3.19 13.76
N THR A 91 -4.17 3.85 12.66
CA THR A 91 -5.03 4.91 12.10
C THR A 91 -5.75 4.44 10.84
N PHE A 92 -6.91 5.04 10.54
CA PHE A 92 -7.76 4.68 9.40
C PHE A 92 -8.21 3.21 9.42
N ARG A 93 -9.35 2.95 10.09
CA ARG A 93 -9.97 1.62 10.12
C ARG A 93 -11.38 1.66 9.59
N ARG A 94 -11.69 0.75 8.65
CA ARG A 94 -13.05 0.52 8.14
C ARG A 94 -13.74 1.81 7.69
N GLY A 95 -12.98 2.74 7.12
CA GLY A 95 -13.49 3.97 6.51
C GLY A 95 -13.52 3.86 4.98
N ARG A 96 -14.19 4.82 4.34
CA ARG A 96 -14.30 4.91 2.88
C ARG A 96 -13.98 6.32 2.38
N GLY A 97 -13.40 6.44 1.19
CA GLY A 97 -13.14 7.75 0.58
C GLY A 97 -12.05 8.51 1.34
N ILE A 98 -10.88 7.88 1.47
CA ILE A 98 -9.75 8.41 2.23
C ILE A 98 -8.72 8.97 1.26
N SER A 99 -8.35 10.24 1.40
CA SER A 99 -7.31 10.88 0.60
C SER A 99 -6.21 11.41 1.49
N LEU A 100 -4.98 10.92 1.31
CA LEU A 100 -3.79 11.38 2.02
C LEU A 100 -2.81 12.00 1.03
N GLN A 101 -2.43 13.27 1.26
CA GLN A 101 -1.50 13.99 0.39
C GLN A 101 -0.37 14.62 1.20
N ARG A 102 0.90 14.33 0.88
CA ARG A 102 2.06 14.86 1.62
C ARG A 102 1.94 14.58 3.12
N VAL A 103 1.65 13.33 3.46
CA VAL A 103 1.44 12.87 4.84
C VAL A 103 2.59 11.96 5.25
N ASP A 104 3.11 12.18 6.44
CA ASP A 104 4.12 11.33 7.06
C ASP A 104 3.47 10.43 8.13
N LEU A 105 3.65 9.12 7.97
CA LEU A 105 3.16 8.05 8.85
C LEU A 105 4.36 7.27 9.42
N PRO A 106 5.14 7.83 10.37
CA PRO A 106 6.32 7.16 10.91
C PRO A 106 5.97 5.88 11.71
N HIS A 107 4.72 5.77 12.16
CA HIS A 107 4.16 4.63 12.88
C HIS A 107 2.86 4.21 12.17
N ALA A 108 3.01 3.61 11.01
CA ALA A 108 1.92 3.15 10.16
C ALA A 108 1.48 1.72 10.51
N GLU A 109 1.83 1.20 11.69
CA GLU A 109 1.34 -0.11 12.12
C GLU A 109 -0.18 -0.08 12.13
N GLU A 110 -0.80 -1.17 11.68
CA GLU A 110 -2.26 -1.29 11.77
C GLU A 110 -3.02 -0.18 10.99
N THR A 111 -2.42 0.39 9.93
CA THR A 111 -2.95 1.57 9.21
C THR A 111 -3.69 1.22 7.92
N LEU A 112 -4.81 1.88 7.65
CA LEU A 112 -5.69 1.71 6.47
C LEU A 112 -6.35 0.33 6.34
N TRP A 113 -6.43 -0.44 7.42
CA TRP A 113 -7.00 -1.79 7.32
C TRP A 113 -8.50 -1.76 7.04
N SER A 114 -8.91 -2.63 6.11
CA SER A 114 -10.29 -2.83 5.67
C SER A 114 -10.96 -1.52 5.22
N CYS A 115 -10.17 -0.56 4.75
CA CYS A 115 -10.67 0.69 4.18
C CYS A 115 -11.02 0.51 2.70
N ARG A 116 -11.83 1.43 2.16
CA ARG A 116 -12.24 1.40 0.75
C ARG A 116 -12.00 2.75 0.09
N GLU A 117 -11.73 2.75 -1.21
CA GLU A 117 -11.54 3.99 -1.99
C GLU A 117 -10.47 4.90 -1.34
N VAL A 118 -9.24 4.39 -1.33
CA VAL A 118 -8.08 5.06 -0.70
C VAL A 118 -7.20 5.66 -1.79
N THR A 119 -6.88 6.94 -1.67
CA THR A 119 -5.94 7.67 -2.52
C THR A 119 -4.76 8.17 -1.70
N LEU A 120 -3.55 7.81 -2.11
CA LEU A 120 -2.29 8.21 -1.47
C LEU A 120 -1.43 8.96 -2.50
N ALA A 121 -0.99 10.17 -2.16
CA ALA A 121 -0.10 10.96 -3.01
C ALA A 121 1.04 11.54 -2.17
N GLU A 122 2.29 11.21 -2.50
CA GLU A 122 3.48 11.69 -1.77
C GLU A 122 3.42 11.34 -0.28
N VAL A 123 3.18 10.06 0.02
CA VAL A 123 3.07 9.56 1.39
C VAL A 123 4.33 8.82 1.77
N ASN A 124 4.87 9.11 2.96
CA ASN A 124 5.91 8.31 3.60
C ASN A 124 5.27 7.49 4.70
N ALA A 125 5.50 6.18 4.72
CA ALA A 125 4.93 5.28 5.72
C ALA A 125 5.94 4.24 6.19
N THR A 126 5.96 3.99 7.50
CA THR A 126 6.73 2.91 8.12
C THR A 126 5.83 2.08 9.01
N GLY A 127 5.60 0.81 8.66
CA GLY A 127 4.80 -0.09 9.50
C GLY A 127 4.33 -1.34 8.77
N ASP A 128 4.12 -2.40 9.54
CA ASP A 128 3.66 -3.69 9.01
C ASP A 128 2.15 -3.67 8.70
N TYR A 129 1.75 -4.52 7.75
CA TYR A 129 0.38 -4.72 7.29
C TYR A 129 -0.29 -3.43 6.78
N PHE A 130 0.48 -2.49 6.25
CA PHE A 130 -0.07 -1.25 5.69
C PHE A 130 -1.16 -1.57 4.64
N ALA A 131 -2.34 -0.99 4.80
CA ALA A 131 -3.51 -1.19 3.92
C ALA A 131 -4.02 -2.65 3.80
N LYS A 132 -3.88 -3.45 4.87
CA LYS A 132 -4.42 -4.82 4.92
C LYS A 132 -5.92 -4.88 4.61
N ASP A 133 -6.34 -5.80 3.77
CA ASP A 133 -7.74 -6.03 3.36
C ASP A 133 -8.43 -4.79 2.75
N ALA A 134 -7.66 -3.80 2.29
CA ALA A 134 -8.21 -2.61 1.66
C ALA A 134 -8.75 -2.91 0.25
N VAL A 135 -9.70 -2.11 -0.22
CA VAL A 135 -10.31 -2.27 -1.56
C VAL A 135 -10.31 -0.95 -2.31
N GLY A 136 -9.80 -0.95 -3.54
CA GLY A 136 -9.73 0.27 -4.35
C GLY A 136 -8.70 1.24 -3.81
N VAL A 137 -7.42 0.85 -3.87
CA VAL A 137 -6.30 1.68 -3.42
C VAL A 137 -5.55 2.23 -4.62
N THR A 138 -5.36 3.54 -4.69
CA THR A 138 -4.47 4.20 -5.65
C THR A 138 -3.37 4.92 -4.87
N ALA A 139 -2.12 4.56 -5.15
CA ALA A 139 -0.95 5.18 -4.53
C ALA A 139 0.02 5.70 -5.58
N GLU A 140 0.46 6.94 -5.42
CA GLU A 140 1.44 7.59 -6.30
C GLU A 140 2.51 8.26 -5.45
N ARG A 141 3.79 8.04 -5.79
CA ARG A 141 4.93 8.51 -4.99
C ARG A 141 4.87 8.06 -3.51
N LEU A 142 4.46 6.82 -3.29
CA LEU A 142 4.49 6.18 -1.97
C LEU A 142 5.90 5.70 -1.66
N ARG A 143 6.40 6.03 -0.47
CA ARG A 143 7.63 5.45 0.11
C ARG A 143 7.23 4.66 1.34
N LEU A 144 7.27 3.33 1.22
CA LEU A 144 6.81 2.42 2.27
C LEU A 144 7.95 1.54 2.76
N THR A 145 8.11 1.45 4.08
CA THR A 145 8.94 0.44 4.73
C THR A 145 8.10 -0.39 5.70
N GLY A 146 8.09 -1.71 5.59
CA GLY A 146 7.35 -2.59 6.48
C GLY A 146 6.88 -3.86 5.79
N ASN A 147 6.51 -4.88 6.55
CA ASN A 147 6.17 -6.21 6.04
C ASN A 147 4.67 -6.33 5.75
N TYR A 148 4.26 -7.30 4.93
CA TYR A 148 2.86 -7.61 4.62
C TYR A 148 2.07 -6.43 4.04
N ALA A 149 2.74 -5.57 3.28
CA ALA A 149 2.09 -4.42 2.64
C ALA A 149 0.97 -4.91 1.72
N PHE A 150 -0.23 -4.35 1.89
CA PHE A 150 -1.43 -4.67 1.13
C PHE A 150 -1.95 -6.11 1.30
N ASP A 151 -1.55 -6.87 2.32
CA ASP A 151 -2.06 -8.25 2.50
C ASP A 151 -3.60 -8.33 2.44
N GLY A 152 -4.12 -9.17 1.55
CA GLY A 152 -5.56 -9.37 1.32
C GLY A 152 -6.27 -8.24 0.55
N ALA A 153 -5.53 -7.23 0.06
CA ALA A 153 -6.11 -6.10 -0.64
C ALA A 153 -6.60 -6.46 -2.05
N ARG A 154 -7.58 -5.70 -2.54
CA ARG A 154 -8.13 -5.87 -3.90
C ARG A 154 -8.22 -4.54 -4.64
N ASP A 155 -8.05 -4.60 -5.96
CA ASP A 155 -8.10 -3.43 -6.84
C ASP A 155 -7.08 -2.37 -6.40
N VAL A 156 -5.80 -2.74 -6.47
CA VAL A 156 -4.67 -1.93 -6.00
C VAL A 156 -3.89 -1.42 -7.19
N THR A 157 -3.61 -0.12 -7.20
CA THR A 157 -2.76 0.52 -8.20
C THR A 157 -1.68 1.34 -7.52
N VAL A 158 -0.41 1.08 -7.84
CA VAL A 158 0.76 1.77 -7.27
C VAL A 158 1.64 2.32 -8.39
N ARG A 159 2.02 3.60 -8.32
CA ARG A 159 2.81 4.30 -9.34
C ARG A 159 3.97 5.09 -8.75
N ASP A 160 5.08 5.14 -9.46
CA ASP A 160 6.24 6.00 -9.14
C ASP A 160 6.71 5.88 -7.67
N SER A 161 6.70 4.65 -7.15
CA SER A 161 6.80 4.38 -5.72
C SER A 161 8.02 3.51 -5.37
N VAL A 162 8.37 3.50 -4.08
CA VAL A 162 9.41 2.64 -3.52
C VAL A 162 8.81 1.84 -2.37
N LEU A 163 8.80 0.52 -2.50
CA LEU A 163 8.29 -0.40 -1.50
C LEU A 163 9.43 -1.27 -0.96
N LEU A 164 9.80 -1.06 0.30
CA LEU A 164 10.71 -1.90 1.05
C LEU A 164 9.87 -2.79 1.96
N SER A 165 9.50 -3.95 1.46
CA SER A 165 8.58 -4.84 2.13
C SER A 165 8.99 -6.27 1.90
N LYS A 166 9.26 -7.00 2.99
CA LYS A 166 9.54 -8.43 2.89
C LYS A 166 8.44 -9.13 2.08
N ASP A 167 7.19 -8.83 2.41
CA ASP A 167 6.03 -9.47 1.79
C ASP A 167 5.09 -8.38 1.30
N ALA A 168 5.15 -8.01 0.02
CA ALA A 168 4.18 -7.09 -0.58
C ALA A 168 3.14 -7.87 -1.39
N PHE A 169 1.89 -7.41 -1.35
CA PHE A 169 0.78 -7.95 -2.13
C PHE A 169 0.51 -9.44 -1.87
N TRP A 170 0.58 -9.88 -0.63
CA TRP A 170 0.15 -11.25 -0.27
C TRP A 170 -1.37 -11.35 -0.40
N ASN A 171 -1.88 -12.47 -0.92
CA ASN A 171 -3.32 -12.79 -0.97
C ASN A 171 -4.15 -11.72 -1.71
N CYS A 172 -3.55 -11.03 -2.68
CA CYS A 172 -4.17 -9.91 -3.37
C CYS A 172 -4.93 -10.33 -4.63
N GLU A 173 -5.80 -9.44 -5.10
CA GLU A 173 -6.49 -9.60 -6.38
C GLU A 173 -6.54 -8.27 -7.14
N ASN A 174 -6.25 -8.30 -8.45
CA ASN A 174 -6.22 -7.13 -9.33
C ASN A 174 -5.22 -6.07 -8.85
N VAL A 175 -3.93 -6.38 -8.99
CA VAL A 175 -2.83 -5.48 -8.62
C VAL A 175 -2.15 -4.97 -9.87
N VAL A 176 -1.98 -3.65 -9.96
CA VAL A 176 -1.20 -2.99 -11.01
C VAL A 176 -0.12 -2.14 -10.35
N VAL A 177 1.15 -2.35 -10.72
CA VAL A 177 2.27 -1.54 -10.25
C VAL A 177 3.06 -1.02 -11.44
N GLU A 178 3.30 0.29 -11.48
CA GLU A 178 3.95 0.95 -12.61
C GLU A 178 5.13 1.82 -12.12
N ASN A 179 6.23 1.84 -12.89
CA ASN A 179 7.38 2.74 -12.68
C ASN A 179 7.96 2.72 -11.25
N SER A 180 7.96 1.56 -10.60
CA SER A 180 8.24 1.46 -9.16
C SER A 180 9.42 0.53 -8.85
N VAL A 181 10.00 0.73 -7.66
CA VAL A 181 11.03 -0.14 -7.10
C VAL A 181 10.43 -0.94 -5.94
N ILE A 182 10.61 -2.25 -5.97
CA ILE A 182 10.13 -3.17 -4.93
C ILE A 182 11.32 -4.01 -4.45
N VAL A 183 11.57 -4.01 -3.14
CA VAL A 183 12.61 -4.85 -2.52
C VAL A 183 11.97 -5.68 -1.42
N GLY A 184 12.08 -7.01 -1.52
CA GLY A 184 11.42 -7.94 -0.62
C GLY A 184 11.90 -9.39 -0.70
N GLU A 185 11.05 -10.30 -0.24
CA GLU A 185 11.17 -11.75 -0.36
C GLU A 185 9.93 -12.28 -1.10
N TYR A 186 8.79 -12.46 -0.42
CA TYR A 186 7.63 -13.19 -0.94
C TYR A 186 6.63 -12.27 -1.68
N LEU A 187 7.11 -11.57 -2.71
CA LEU A 187 6.29 -10.66 -3.52
C LEU A 187 5.11 -11.40 -4.18
N GLY A 188 3.89 -10.92 -3.94
CA GLY A 188 2.70 -11.32 -4.69
C GLY A 188 2.14 -12.70 -4.34
N TRP A 189 2.62 -13.36 -3.28
CA TRP A 189 2.22 -14.74 -2.99
C TRP A 189 0.70 -14.94 -2.89
N ASN A 190 0.21 -16.04 -3.45
CA ASN A 190 -1.22 -16.43 -3.47
C ASN A 190 -2.15 -15.38 -4.09
N SER A 191 -1.66 -14.57 -5.02
CA SER A 191 -2.44 -13.49 -5.62
C SER A 191 -3.04 -13.86 -6.98
N ARG A 192 -4.00 -13.07 -7.43
CA ARG A 192 -4.60 -13.18 -8.78
C ARG A 192 -4.53 -11.88 -9.54
N ASN A 193 -4.30 -11.95 -10.85
CA ASN A 193 -4.25 -10.80 -11.75
C ASN A 193 -3.27 -9.71 -11.27
N VAL A 194 -1.97 -10.03 -11.29
CA VAL A 194 -0.90 -9.11 -10.91
C VAL A 194 -0.18 -8.62 -12.17
N THR A 195 -0.12 -7.32 -12.35
CA THR A 195 0.55 -6.66 -13.48
C THR A 195 1.63 -5.70 -12.98
N LEU A 196 2.87 -5.88 -13.43
CA LEU A 196 3.95 -4.92 -13.20
C LEU A 196 4.43 -4.36 -14.54
N VAL A 197 4.59 -3.04 -14.62
CA VAL A 197 5.04 -2.31 -15.81
C VAL A 197 6.21 -1.41 -15.44
N ASP A 198 7.34 -1.57 -16.13
CA ASP A 198 8.55 -0.77 -15.96
C ASP A 198 9.07 -0.71 -14.51
N CYS A 199 8.86 -1.81 -13.78
CA CYS A 199 9.29 -1.95 -12.39
C CYS A 199 10.70 -2.53 -12.28
N THR A 200 11.39 -2.18 -11.19
CA THR A 200 12.57 -2.89 -10.72
C THR A 200 12.20 -3.66 -9.46
N VAL A 201 12.37 -4.98 -9.50
CA VAL A 201 12.07 -5.87 -8.37
C VAL A 201 13.35 -6.55 -7.94
N GLN A 202 13.59 -6.57 -6.63
CA GLN A 202 14.61 -7.40 -6.00
C GLN A 202 13.96 -8.31 -4.96
N SER A 203 14.08 -9.63 -5.13
CA SER A 203 13.33 -10.57 -4.29
C SER A 203 13.91 -11.97 -4.15
N LEU A 204 13.83 -12.55 -2.94
CA LEU A 204 13.99 -13.99 -2.73
C LEU A 204 12.61 -14.67 -2.78
N GLN A 205 12.40 -15.58 -3.74
CA GLN A 205 11.11 -16.25 -3.95
C GLN A 205 9.96 -15.27 -4.25
N GLY A 206 10.26 -14.18 -4.96
CA GLY A 206 9.23 -13.26 -5.43
C GLY A 206 8.42 -13.86 -6.58
N LEU A 207 7.19 -13.37 -6.75
CA LEU A 207 6.31 -13.72 -7.85
C LEU A 207 5.98 -15.22 -7.89
N CYS A 208 5.61 -15.82 -6.75
CA CYS A 208 5.22 -17.23 -6.68
C CYS A 208 3.72 -17.36 -6.36
N TYR A 209 3.11 -18.47 -6.74
CA TYR A 209 1.70 -18.81 -6.49
C TYR A 209 0.71 -17.77 -7.04
N ILE A 210 1.09 -17.06 -8.10
CA ILE A 210 0.22 -16.05 -8.77
C ILE A 210 -0.57 -16.70 -9.90
N ASP A 211 -1.88 -16.49 -9.91
CA ASP A 211 -2.78 -16.85 -11.02
C ASP A 211 -3.05 -15.63 -11.90
N GLY A 212 -2.45 -15.59 -13.10
CA GLY A 212 -2.46 -14.43 -13.98
C GLY A 212 -1.39 -13.41 -13.60
N LEU A 213 -0.18 -13.61 -14.12
CA LEU A 213 0.97 -12.73 -13.88
C LEU A 213 1.44 -12.07 -15.18
N THR A 214 1.43 -10.74 -15.20
CA THR A 214 1.90 -9.94 -16.33
C THR A 214 3.09 -9.09 -15.90
N LEU A 215 4.22 -9.22 -16.60
CA LEU A 215 5.37 -8.29 -16.46
C LEU A 215 5.64 -7.63 -17.81
N ARG A 216 5.81 -6.31 -17.82
CA ARG A 216 6.21 -5.52 -18.99
C ARG A 216 7.42 -4.66 -18.65
N GLY A 217 8.49 -4.75 -19.44
CA GLY A 217 9.68 -3.91 -19.26
C GLY A 217 10.36 -4.00 -17.87
N CYS A 218 10.12 -5.08 -17.12
CA CYS A 218 10.58 -5.18 -15.74
C CYS A 218 12.04 -5.62 -15.64
N ARG A 219 12.75 -5.18 -14.60
CA ARG A 219 14.07 -5.71 -14.22
C ARG A 219 13.93 -6.50 -12.93
N LEU A 220 14.43 -7.72 -12.91
CA LEU A 220 14.43 -8.58 -11.72
C LEU A 220 15.88 -8.73 -11.23
N LEU A 221 16.28 -7.88 -10.28
CA LEU A 221 17.64 -7.83 -9.73
C LEU A 221 17.78 -8.82 -8.58
N ASP A 222 18.91 -9.52 -8.49
CA ASP A 222 19.21 -10.48 -7.42
C ASP A 222 18.01 -11.39 -7.07
N THR A 223 17.25 -11.80 -8.09
CA THR A 223 15.93 -12.42 -7.93
C THR A 223 16.00 -13.91 -8.21
N THR A 224 15.83 -14.68 -7.14
CA THR A 224 15.99 -16.14 -7.15
C THR A 224 14.69 -16.84 -6.79
N LEU A 225 14.56 -18.08 -7.27
CA LEU A 225 13.44 -18.99 -6.98
C LEU A 225 12.07 -18.42 -7.37
N ALA A 226 12.03 -17.55 -8.37
CA ALA A 226 10.82 -16.86 -8.78
C ALA A 226 9.88 -17.75 -9.62
N PHE A 227 8.63 -17.34 -9.78
CA PHE A 227 7.61 -17.98 -10.63
C PHE A 227 7.08 -19.34 -10.16
N GLU A 228 7.41 -19.77 -8.94
CA GLU A 228 6.95 -21.08 -8.43
C GLU A 228 5.42 -21.16 -8.48
N TYR A 229 4.90 -22.15 -9.21
CA TYR A 229 3.47 -22.41 -9.39
C TYR A 229 2.66 -21.21 -9.91
N CYS A 230 3.30 -20.30 -10.63
CA CYS A 230 2.57 -19.25 -11.35
C CYS A 230 1.86 -19.78 -12.59
N ARG A 231 0.66 -19.27 -12.85
CA ARG A 231 -0.21 -19.61 -13.99
C ARG A 231 -0.46 -18.39 -14.86
N GLY A 232 -0.71 -18.61 -16.15
CA GLY A 232 -1.03 -17.54 -17.09
C GLY A 232 0.05 -16.48 -17.16
N ILE A 233 1.32 -16.90 -17.10
CA ILE A 233 2.44 -15.96 -17.11
C ILE A 233 2.53 -15.30 -18.49
N ASP A 234 2.68 -13.98 -18.53
CA ASP A 234 3.14 -13.25 -19.70
C ASP A 234 4.17 -12.22 -19.23
N ALA A 235 5.43 -12.61 -19.23
CA ALA A 235 6.51 -11.84 -18.64
C ALA A 235 7.53 -11.37 -19.69
N GLU A 236 7.83 -10.09 -19.66
CA GLU A 236 8.92 -9.44 -20.39
C GLU A 236 9.92 -8.85 -19.39
N ILE A 237 11.09 -9.48 -19.31
CA ILE A 237 12.12 -9.17 -18.31
C ILE A 237 13.38 -8.68 -19.02
N ILE A 238 13.77 -7.45 -18.71
CA ILE A 238 14.97 -6.82 -19.24
C ILE A 238 16.19 -7.33 -18.47
N GLY A 239 17.17 -7.84 -19.22
CA GLY A 239 18.45 -8.26 -18.65
C GLY A 239 18.45 -9.70 -18.15
N HIS A 240 18.79 -9.89 -16.88
CA HIS A 240 19.03 -11.21 -16.28
C HIS A 240 17.95 -11.55 -15.26
N LEU A 241 17.66 -12.84 -15.13
CA LEU A 241 16.91 -13.44 -14.03
C LEU A 241 17.79 -14.53 -13.40
N ASP A 242 18.08 -14.46 -12.11
CA ASP A 242 19.03 -15.40 -11.49
C ASP A 242 18.48 -16.82 -11.49
N SER A 243 17.24 -17.02 -11.02
CA SER A 243 16.59 -18.32 -11.15
C SER A 243 15.07 -18.26 -11.17
N LEU A 244 14.49 -19.24 -11.86
CA LEU A 244 13.06 -19.54 -11.84
C LEU A 244 12.83 -20.97 -11.41
N THR A 245 11.71 -21.20 -10.74
CA THR A 245 11.34 -22.49 -10.16
C THR A 245 9.93 -22.85 -10.60
N ASN A 246 9.72 -24.08 -11.08
CA ASN A 246 8.40 -24.72 -11.23
C ASN A 246 7.20 -23.83 -11.68
N PRO A 247 7.29 -23.03 -12.76
CA PRO A 247 6.11 -22.35 -13.30
C PRO A 247 5.10 -23.37 -13.84
N TYR A 248 3.80 -23.08 -13.71
CA TYR A 248 2.77 -23.97 -14.27
C TYR A 248 2.61 -23.82 -15.78
N ASP A 249 2.42 -22.59 -16.26
CA ASP A 249 2.23 -22.30 -17.68
C ASP A 249 2.43 -20.80 -18.01
N GLY A 250 2.60 -20.51 -19.31
CA GLY A 250 2.68 -19.15 -19.83
C GLY A 250 3.90 -18.91 -20.72
N VAL A 251 4.29 -17.64 -20.85
CA VAL A 251 5.42 -17.18 -21.66
C VAL A 251 6.32 -16.28 -20.81
N ILE A 252 7.61 -16.59 -20.78
CA ILE A 252 8.65 -15.78 -20.15
C ILE A 252 9.67 -15.41 -21.22
N ARG A 253 9.78 -14.11 -21.50
CA ARG A 253 10.78 -13.51 -22.39
C ARG A 253 11.80 -12.77 -21.54
N VAL A 254 13.07 -13.13 -21.69
CA VAL A 254 14.14 -12.60 -20.85
C VAL A 254 15.48 -12.58 -21.58
N GLY A 255 16.37 -11.65 -21.23
CA GLY A 255 17.70 -11.58 -21.83
C GLY A 255 18.53 -12.83 -21.53
N SER A 256 18.68 -13.20 -20.26
CA SER A 256 19.32 -14.44 -19.83
C SER A 256 18.77 -14.97 -18.51
N ILE A 257 18.94 -16.26 -18.26
CA ILE A 257 18.55 -16.92 -17.00
C ILE A 257 19.77 -17.65 -16.44
N GLY A 258 20.00 -17.55 -15.14
CA GLY A 258 21.07 -18.28 -14.45
C GLY A 258 20.71 -19.77 -14.31
N GLU A 259 19.69 -20.05 -13.49
CA GLU A 259 19.25 -21.41 -13.17
C GLU A 259 17.76 -21.62 -13.48
N LYS A 260 17.43 -22.82 -13.97
CA LYS A 260 16.05 -23.28 -14.17
C LYS A 260 15.83 -24.51 -13.31
N ILE A 261 14.96 -24.39 -12.31
CA ILE A 261 14.70 -25.44 -11.32
C ILE A 261 13.33 -26.04 -11.64
N PHE A 262 13.32 -27.26 -12.17
CA PHE A 262 12.08 -27.96 -12.53
C PHE A 262 11.99 -29.32 -11.85
N ASP A 263 10.82 -29.57 -11.28
CA ASP A 263 10.36 -30.87 -10.78
C ASP A 263 9.24 -31.38 -11.69
N PRO A 264 9.53 -32.32 -12.62
CA PRO A 264 8.55 -32.88 -13.55
C PRO A 264 7.40 -33.63 -12.89
N ASP A 265 7.53 -34.03 -11.62
CA ASP A 265 6.43 -34.67 -10.88
C ASP A 265 5.39 -33.64 -10.41
N ARG A 266 5.74 -32.35 -10.40
CA ARG A 266 4.89 -31.25 -9.94
C ARG A 266 4.37 -30.34 -11.05
N VAL A 267 5.17 -30.11 -12.09
CA VAL A 267 4.82 -29.26 -13.23
C VAL A 267 5.14 -29.93 -14.56
N LYS A 268 4.56 -29.40 -15.65
CA LYS A 268 4.92 -29.80 -17.02
C LYS A 268 5.84 -28.73 -17.59
N PRO A 269 7.18 -28.93 -17.65
CA PRO A 269 8.09 -27.86 -18.10
C PRO A 269 7.74 -27.28 -19.48
N ALA A 270 7.22 -28.11 -20.40
CA ALA A 270 6.82 -27.70 -21.74
C ALA A 270 5.59 -26.77 -21.79
N ALA A 271 4.83 -26.64 -20.70
CA ALA A 271 3.68 -25.74 -20.62
C ALA A 271 4.10 -24.27 -20.45
N THR A 272 5.34 -24.01 -20.05
CA THR A 272 5.91 -22.66 -19.98
C THR A 272 6.91 -22.47 -21.13
N ARG A 273 6.62 -21.52 -22.02
CA ARG A 273 7.52 -21.15 -23.11
C ARG A 273 8.53 -20.12 -22.61
N ILE A 274 9.82 -20.47 -22.67
CA ILE A 274 10.91 -19.60 -22.22
C ILE A 274 11.73 -19.15 -23.42
N GLU A 275 11.76 -17.85 -23.68
CA GLU A 275 12.47 -17.20 -24.78
C GLU A 275 13.66 -16.41 -24.20
N THR A 276 14.87 -16.97 -24.30
CA THR A 276 16.11 -16.30 -23.87
C THR A 276 16.72 -15.47 -25.00
N GLY A 277 17.55 -14.48 -24.68
CA GLY A 277 18.11 -13.54 -25.64
C GLY A 277 17.13 -12.43 -26.05
N TRP A 278 15.99 -12.34 -25.35
CA TRP A 278 15.02 -11.30 -25.59
C TRP A 278 15.55 -9.95 -25.12
N THR A 279 15.36 -8.94 -25.96
CA THR A 279 15.61 -7.54 -25.62
C THR A 279 14.38 -6.74 -26.04
N PRO A 280 13.97 -5.72 -25.26
CA PRO A 280 12.90 -4.84 -25.70
C PRO A 280 13.26 -4.21 -27.05
N LEU A 281 12.26 -4.08 -27.93
CA LEU A 281 12.43 -3.28 -29.13
C LEU A 281 12.66 -1.84 -28.66
N VAL A 282 13.87 -1.33 -28.89
CA VAL A 282 14.14 0.08 -28.70
C VAL A 282 13.45 0.75 -29.88
N ASP A 283 12.36 1.48 -29.62
CA ASP A 283 11.81 2.38 -30.63
C ASP A 283 12.93 3.33 -31.06
N ALA A 284 13.30 3.24 -32.34
CA ALA A 284 14.36 4.01 -32.98
C ALA A 284 13.94 5.45 -33.23
#